data_AF-A0A7Z9LWA4-F1
#
_entry.id   AF-A0A7Z9LWA4-F1
#
_cell.length_a   1.000
_cell.length_b   1.000
_cell.length_c   1.000
_cell.angle_alpha   90.00
_cell.angle_beta   90.00
_cell.angle_gamma   90.00
#
_symmetry.space_group_name_H-M   'P 1'
#
loop_
_entity.id
_entity.type
_entity.pdbx_description
1 polymer ?
#
loop_
_entity_poly.entity_id
_entity_poly.type
_entity_poly.pdbx_seq_one_letter_code
_entity_poly.pdbx_strand_id
1 'polypeptide(L)'
;LLHLMTYVFLDHFFNFSFILKDIVKRPFITFGFLSFVLLLPLVSTSTNRMVKKLTFKVWKKIHYLIYAGVLLGALHFYLLTKADKTEPLIYLIIIGMLLMWRVVKYILTRRTVQP
;
A
#
# COMPACT_ATOMS: atom_id res chain seq x y z
N LEU A 1 3.69 -8.18 -8.21
CA LEU A 1 3.23 -8.56 -9.57
C LEU A 1 2.78 -10.02 -9.61
N LEU A 2 3.62 -10.98 -9.19
CA LEU A 2 3.26 -12.41 -9.16
C LEU A 2 1.93 -12.69 -8.46
N HIS A 3 1.69 -12.07 -7.31
CA HIS A 3 0.42 -12.16 -6.59
C HIS A 3 -0.82 -11.75 -7.41
N LEU A 4 -0.71 -10.71 -8.23
CA LEU A 4 -1.81 -10.30 -9.11
C LEU A 4 -1.95 -11.27 -10.29
N MET A 5 -0.82 -11.78 -10.80
CA MET A 5 -0.82 -12.71 -11.93
C MET A 5 -1.48 -14.05 -11.55
N THR A 6 -1.26 -14.56 -10.34
CA THR A 6 -1.96 -15.78 -9.89
C THR A 6 -3.47 -15.58 -9.89
N TYR A 7 -3.95 -14.44 -9.38
CA TYR A 7 -5.38 -14.10 -9.38
C TYR A 7 -5.97 -13.93 -10.79
N VAL A 8 -5.27 -13.24 -11.69
CA VAL A 8 -5.77 -13.00 -13.06
C VAL A 8 -5.72 -14.27 -13.93
N PHE A 9 -4.62 -15.03 -13.81
CA PHE A 9 -4.35 -16.18 -14.67
C PHE A 9 -4.99 -17.47 -14.13
N LEU A 10 -4.70 -17.84 -12.88
CA LEU A 10 -5.12 -19.12 -12.31
C LEU A 10 -6.57 -19.07 -11.81
N ASP A 11 -6.97 -18.00 -11.14
CA ASP A 11 -8.31 -17.95 -10.51
C ASP A 11 -9.40 -17.50 -11.50
N HIS A 12 -9.05 -16.65 -12.47
CA HIS A 12 -10.03 -16.00 -13.35
C HIS A 12 -9.78 -16.15 -14.85
N PHE A 13 -8.71 -16.82 -15.29
CA PHE A 13 -8.40 -17.08 -16.70
C PHE A 13 -8.63 -15.88 -17.64
N PHE A 14 -8.17 -14.69 -17.25
CA PHE A 14 -8.34 -13.42 -17.98
C PHE A 14 -9.79 -12.95 -18.24
N ASN A 15 -10.78 -13.44 -17.48
CA ASN A 15 -12.14 -12.91 -17.57
C ASN A 15 -12.25 -11.52 -16.91
N PHE A 16 -11.87 -10.48 -17.66
CA PHE A 16 -11.82 -9.10 -17.17
C PHE A 16 -13.17 -8.56 -16.67
N SER A 17 -14.28 -8.99 -17.29
CA SER A 17 -15.63 -8.59 -16.85
C SER A 17 -15.95 -9.12 -15.45
N PHE A 18 -15.56 -10.39 -15.19
CA PHE A 18 -15.71 -10.99 -13.87
C PHE A 18 -14.76 -10.35 -12.85
N ILE A 19 -13.49 -10.15 -13.21
CA ILE A 19 -12.47 -9.55 -12.34
C ILE A 19 -12.92 -8.15 -11.86
N LEU A 20 -13.42 -7.30 -12.76
CA LEU A 20 -13.90 -5.96 -12.39
C LEU A 20 -15.09 -6.03 -11.43
N LYS A 21 -16.03 -6.95 -11.68
CA LYS A 21 -17.17 -7.17 -10.76
C LYS A 21 -16.69 -7.66 -9.40
N ASP A 22 -15.69 -8.53 -9.36
CA ASP A 22 -15.17 -9.11 -8.12
C ASP A 22 -14.39 -8.09 -7.29
N ILE A 23 -13.58 -7.24 -7.94
CA ILE A 23 -12.89 -6.11 -7.30
C ILE A 23 -13.87 -5.16 -6.61
N VAL A 24 -15.03 -4.89 -7.22
CA VAL A 24 -16.04 -3.99 -6.64
C VAL A 24 -16.87 -4.69 -5.55
N LYS A 25 -17.20 -5.97 -5.74
CA LYS A 25 -18.03 -6.73 -4.79
C LYS A 25 -17.27 -7.16 -3.53
N ARG A 26 -15.96 -7.33 -3.60
CA ARG A 26 -15.16 -7.89 -2.51
C ARG A 26 -14.20 -6.84 -1.94
N PRO A 27 -14.48 -6.30 -0.74
CA PRO A 27 -13.68 -5.20 -0.17
C PRO A 27 -12.22 -5.59 0.05
N PHE A 28 -11.94 -6.86 0.40
CA PHE A 28 -10.56 -7.32 0.56
C PHE A 28 -9.78 -7.21 -0.76
N ILE A 29 -10.36 -7.58 -1.90
CA ILE A 29 -9.72 -7.44 -3.22
C ILE A 29 -9.54 -5.96 -3.57
N THR A 30 -10.54 -5.13 -3.28
CA THR A 30 -10.45 -3.67 -3.51
C THR A 30 -9.25 -3.06 -2.79
N PHE A 31 -9.02 -3.39 -1.52
CA PHE A 31 -7.89 -2.87 -0.76
C PHE A 31 -6.54 -3.36 -1.31
N GLY A 32 -6.45 -4.62 -1.71
CA GLY A 32 -5.25 -5.18 -2.35
C GLY A 32 -4.95 -4.51 -3.69
N PHE A 33 -5.98 -4.32 -4.52
CA PHE A 33 -5.87 -3.63 -5.81
C PHE A 33 -5.46 -2.16 -5.64
N LEU A 34 -6.07 -1.45 -4.69
CA LEU A 34 -5.71 -0.06 -4.42
C LEU A 34 -4.26 0.07 -3.93
N SER A 35 -3.82 -0.83 -3.04
CA SER A 35 -2.41 -0.91 -2.63
C SER A 35 -1.49 -1.11 -3.83
N PHE A 36 -1.83 -2.03 -4.74
CA PHE A 36 -1.06 -2.25 -5.96
C PHE A 36 -0.99 -1.00 -6.86
N VAL A 37 -2.11 -0.31 -7.08
CA VAL A 37 -2.16 0.93 -7.87
C VAL A 37 -1.28 2.02 -7.27
N LEU A 38 -1.27 2.17 -5.94
CA LEU A 38 -0.41 3.12 -5.25
C LEU A 38 1.08 2.81 -5.40
N LEU A 39 1.46 1.55 -5.60
CA LEU A 39 2.85 1.15 -5.81
C LEU A 39 3.36 1.44 -7.23
N LEU A 40 2.48 1.56 -8.24
CA LEU A 40 2.86 1.86 -9.62
C LEU A 40 3.70 3.16 -9.76
N PRO A 41 3.29 4.32 -9.19
CA PRO A 41 4.10 5.53 -9.25
C PRO A 41 5.42 5.40 -8.47
N LEU A 42 5.48 4.58 -7.43
CA LEU A 42 6.72 4.37 -6.68
C LEU A 42 7.73 3.60 -7.52
N VAL A 43 7.29 2.51 -8.16
CA VAL A 43 8.15 1.69 -9.03
C VAL A 43 8.64 2.50 -10.23
N SER A 44 7.77 3.29 -10.87
CA SER A 44 8.18 4.12 -12.02
C SER A 44 9.18 5.22 -11.66
N THR A 45 9.17 5.69 -10.41
CA THR A 45 10.07 6.73 -9.90
C THR A 45 11.26 6.19 -9.10
N SER A 46 11.45 4.87 -9.05
CA SER A 46 12.53 4.21 -8.31
C SER A 46 13.89 4.22 -9.04
N THR A 47 13.99 4.81 -10.24
CA THR A 47 15.23 4.88 -10.99
C THR A 47 16.07 6.10 -10.61
N ASN A 48 17.40 5.95 -10.56
CA ASN A 48 18.34 7.05 -10.27
C ASN A 48 18.18 8.25 -11.21
N ARG A 49 17.79 8.00 -12.47
CA ARG A 49 17.49 9.04 -13.46
C ARG A 49 16.25 9.86 -13.06
N MET A 50 15.20 9.22 -12.56
CA MET A 50 13.99 9.93 -12.11
C MET A 50 14.19 10.70 -10.82
N VAL A 51 15.00 10.21 -9.87
CA VAL A 51 15.35 10.98 -8.67
C VAL A 51 16.01 12.31 -9.04
N LYS A 52 16.93 12.29 -10.01
CA LYS A 52 17.60 13.50 -10.53
C LYS A 52 16.63 14.41 -11.29
N LYS A 53 15.67 13.85 -12.03
CA LYS A 53 14.70 14.61 -12.84
C LYS A 53 13.57 15.27 -12.02
N LEU A 54 13.04 14.58 -11.01
CA LEU A 54 11.83 15.02 -10.30
C LEU A 54 12.09 16.00 -9.15
N THR A 55 13.34 16.38 -8.85
CA THR A 55 13.72 17.09 -7.62
C THR A 55 13.38 16.28 -6.36
N PHE A 56 14.28 16.25 -5.39
CA PHE A 56 14.14 15.45 -4.17
C PHE A 56 12.79 15.67 -3.44
N LYS A 57 12.28 16.92 -3.44
CA LYS A 57 11.03 17.29 -2.77
C LYS A 57 9.79 16.62 -3.36
N VAL A 58 9.66 16.54 -4.69
CA VAL A 58 8.50 15.91 -5.35
C VAL A 58 8.63 14.40 -5.28
N TRP A 59 9.83 13.86 -5.53
CA TRP A 59 10.12 12.44 -5.38
C TRP A 59 9.73 11.92 -3.99
N LYS A 60 10.08 12.67 -2.92
CA LYS A 60 9.72 12.34 -1.54
C LYS A 60 8.21 12.34 -1.32
N LYS A 61 7.46 13.29 -1.90
CA LYS A 61 5.99 13.32 -1.80
C LYS A 61 5.35 12.10 -2.47
N ILE A 62 5.83 11.70 -3.64
CA ILE A 62 5.35 10.49 -4.33
C ILE A 62 5.61 9.26 -3.45
N HIS A 63 6.79 9.16 -2.87
CA HIS A 63 7.15 8.02 -2.04
C HIS A 63 6.39 7.94 -0.72
N TYR A 64 5.71 9.01 -0.27
CA TYR A 64 4.81 8.93 0.88
C TYR A 64 3.55 8.08 0.64
N LEU A 65 3.21 7.77 -0.62
CA LEU A 65 2.12 6.84 -0.91
C LEU A 65 2.40 5.44 -0.34
N ILE A 66 3.66 5.10 -0.02
CA ILE A 66 3.99 3.83 0.65
C ILE A 66 3.26 3.65 1.96
N TYR A 67 3.01 4.72 2.73
CA TYR A 67 2.34 4.61 4.02
C TYR A 67 0.89 4.16 3.84
N ALA A 68 0.21 4.68 2.82
CA ALA A 68 -1.13 4.22 2.46
C ALA A 68 -1.09 2.79 1.90
N GLY A 69 -0.12 2.48 1.02
CA GLY A 69 0.02 1.15 0.42
C GLY A 69 0.24 0.05 1.46
N VAL A 70 1.12 0.28 2.45
CA VAL A 70 1.40 -0.67 3.54
C VAL A 70 0.15 -0.88 4.42
N LEU A 71 -0.58 0.18 4.76
CA LEU A 71 -1.81 0.06 5.55
C LEU A 71 -2.89 -0.72 4.79
N LEU A 72 -3.10 -0.41 3.51
CA LEU A 72 -4.05 -1.11 2.65
C LEU A 72 -3.68 -2.59 2.45
N GLY A 73 -2.40 -2.90 2.33
CA GLY A 73 -1.91 -4.28 2.24
C GLY A 73 -2.17 -5.09 3.52
N ALA A 74 -1.96 -4.48 4.69
CA ALA A 74 -2.27 -5.10 5.97
C ALA A 74 -3.78 -5.34 6.15
N LEU A 75 -4.60 -4.37 5.75
CA LEU A 75 -6.07 -4.50 5.75
C LEU A 75 -6.55 -5.57 4.77
N HIS A 76 -5.96 -5.65 3.58
CA HIS A 76 -6.23 -6.71 2.62
C HIS A 76 -5.99 -8.10 3.23
N PHE A 77 -4.85 -8.29 3.90
CA PHE A 77 -4.52 -9.55 4.56
C PHE A 77 -5.48 -9.89 5.71
N TYR A 78 -5.79 -8.90 6.55
CA TYR A 78 -6.73 -9.08 7.67
C TYR A 78 -8.15 -9.47 7.22
N LEU A 79 -8.63 -8.87 6.12
CA LEU A 79 -9.96 -9.15 5.59
C LEU A 79 -10.03 -10.46 4.80
N LEU A 80 -8.91 -10.91 4.25
CA LEU A 80 -8.79 -12.19 3.56
C LEU A 80 -8.90 -13.37 4.54
N THR A 81 -8.25 -13.26 5.71
CA THR A 81 -8.15 -14.36 6.67
C THR A 81 -9.42 -14.48 7.53
N LYS A 82 -10.13 -15.61 7.38
CA LYS A 82 -11.41 -15.84 8.09
C LYS A 82 -11.28 -16.69 9.36
N ALA A 83 -10.33 -17.61 9.41
CA ALA A 83 -10.20 -18.57 10.51
C ALA A 83 -9.41 -17.98 11.68
N ASP A 84 -8.09 -17.85 11.54
CA ASP A 84 -7.22 -17.29 12.56
C ASP A 84 -6.69 -15.91 12.13
N LYS A 85 -7.13 -14.85 12.83
CA LYS A 85 -6.72 -13.48 12.55
C LYS A 85 -5.52 -13.02 13.38
N THR A 86 -4.92 -13.89 14.18
CA THR A 86 -3.82 -13.54 15.09
C THR A 86 -2.63 -12.97 14.32
N GLU A 87 -2.17 -13.66 13.28
CA GLU A 87 -1.04 -13.21 12.47
C GLU A 87 -1.34 -11.88 11.72
N PRO A 88 -2.46 -11.74 10.97
CA PRO A 88 -2.82 -10.45 10.37
C PRO A 88 -2.95 -9.30 11.37
N LEU A 89 -3.46 -9.58 12.57
CA LEU A 89 -3.62 -8.59 13.64
C LEU A 89 -2.26 -8.13 14.17
N ILE A 90 -1.31 -9.04 14.36
CA ILE A 90 0.06 -8.70 14.76
C ILE A 90 0.68 -7.74 13.73
N TYR A 91 0.57 -8.03 12.44
CA TYR A 91 1.09 -7.12 11.39
C TYR A 91 0.40 -5.76 11.42
N LEU A 92 -0.93 -5.71 11.57
CA LEU A 92 -1.68 -4.46 11.70
C LEU A 92 -1.22 -3.62 12.90
N ILE A 93 -0.99 -4.25 14.05
CA ILE A 93 -0.52 -3.58 15.26
C ILE A 93 0.89 -3.02 15.04
N ILE A 94 1.82 -3.81 14.53
CA ILE A 94 3.20 -3.37 14.27
C ILE A 94 3.20 -2.20 13.29
N ILE A 95 2.48 -2.32 12.17
CA ILE A 95 2.37 -1.24 11.17
C ILE A 95 1.74 0.00 11.79
N GLY A 96 0.65 -0.15 12.56
CA GLY A 96 -0.02 0.94 13.25
C GLY A 96 0.91 1.68 14.20
N MET A 97 1.69 0.96 15.01
CA MET A 97 2.67 1.53 15.93
C MET A 97 3.78 2.29 15.18
N LEU A 98 4.35 1.69 14.12
CA LEU A 98 5.42 2.32 13.33
C LEU A 98 4.94 3.58 12.61
N LEU A 99 3.72 3.57 12.07
CA LEU A 99 3.11 4.74 11.44
C LEU A 99 2.80 5.82 12.47
N MET A 100 2.24 5.46 13.62
CA MET A 100 1.95 6.40 14.71
C MET A 100 3.22 7.07 15.20
N TRP A 101 4.28 6.30 15.44
CA TRP A 101 5.60 6.84 15.81
C TRP A 101 6.11 7.87 14.80
N ARG A 102 5.93 7.59 13.50
CA ARG A 102 6.36 8.49 12.43
C ARG A 102 5.56 9.79 12.39
N VAL A 103 4.24 9.74 12.62
CA VAL A 103 3.39 10.93 12.73
C VAL A 103 3.77 11.76 13.94
N VAL A 104 3.94 11.13 15.11
CA VAL A 104 4.38 11.81 16.35
C VAL A 104 5.73 12.50 16.13
N LYS A 105 6.73 11.80 15.60
CA LYS A 105 8.04 12.39 15.28
C LYS A 105 7.90 13.58 14.33
N TYR A 106 7.10 13.46 13.29
CA TYR A 106 6.88 14.56 12.34
C TYR A 106 6.25 15.79 12.99
N ILE A 107 5.29 15.60 13.89
CA ILE A 107 4.66 16.70 14.64
C ILE A 107 5.66 17.34 15.61
N LEU A 108 6.41 16.54 16.37
CA LEU A 108 7.37 17.02 17.35
C LEU A 108 8.52 17.80 16.69
N THR A 109 9.09 17.28 15.59
CA THR A 109 10.17 17.98 14.85
C THR A 109 9.69 19.28 14.19
N ARG A 110 8.40 19.40 13.86
CA ARG A 110 7.83 20.67 13.37
C ARG A 110 7.69 21.73 14.46
N ARG A 111 7.44 21.31 15.71
CA ARG A 111 7.31 22.23 16.86
C ARG A 111 8.66 22.82 17.29
N THR A 112 9.76 22.10 17.10
CA THR A 112 11.11 22.58 17.46
C THR A 112 11.74 23.54 16.46
N VAL A 113 11.11 23.78 15.30
CA VAL A 113 11.67 24.58 14.18
C VAL A 113 10.81 25.84 13.90
N GLN A 114 9.88 26.19 14.79
CA GLN A 114 9.22 27.49 14.76
C GLN A 114 10.04 28.48 15.63
N PRO A 115 10.48 29.65 15.09
CA PRO A 115 11.15 30.69 15.88
C PRO A 115 10.21 31.35 16.88
#